data_AF-A0A515KKG4-F1
#
_entry.id   AF-A0A515KKG4-F1
#
_cell.length_a   1.000
_cell.length_b   1.000
_cell.length_c   1.000
_cell.angle_alpha   90.00
_cell.angle_beta   90.00
_cell.angle_gamma   90.00
#
_symmetry.space_group_name_H-M   'P 1'
#
loop_
_entity.id
_entity.type
_entity.pdbx_description
1 polymer ?
#
loop_
_entity_poly.entity_id
_entity_poly.type
_entity_poly.pdbx_seq_one_letter_code
_entity_poly.pdbx_strand_id
1 'polypeptide(L)'
;MSDIPLPQPLTDDEAAELDYLYENYEADHREGQWADALEWARKGDFAPLVECLRRTDFPLDHPDVRNWLADGLADRFKKPRRVKKRPKFAIFEDASGRRFYLDQRHLKIFEAMKLYAQLVPSLGEDAALKSAKGSMTSEELHQHLRRPRSRWALRPVKDDGMLERMFAGVPGVKP
;
A
#
# COMPACT_ATOMS: atom_id res chain seq x y z
N MET A 1 7.26 -33.71 -27.09
CA MET A 1 8.29 -32.71 -26.74
C MET A 1 7.71 -31.37 -27.09
N SER A 2 7.51 -30.50 -26.11
CA SER A 2 6.93 -29.16 -26.33
C SER A 2 8.03 -28.22 -26.79
N ASP A 3 8.00 -27.86 -28.08
CA ASP A 3 8.79 -26.76 -28.66
C ASP A 3 8.23 -25.44 -28.12
N ILE A 4 8.62 -25.09 -26.90
CA ILE A 4 8.42 -23.74 -26.37
C ILE A 4 9.57 -22.90 -26.93
N PRO A 5 9.29 -21.93 -27.82
CA PRO A 5 10.34 -21.05 -28.31
C PRO A 5 10.97 -20.33 -27.12
N LEU A 6 12.29 -20.44 -26.99
CA LEU A 6 13.04 -19.68 -26.01
C LEU A 6 12.83 -18.18 -26.28
N PRO A 7 12.70 -17.34 -25.24
CA PRO A 7 12.62 -15.91 -25.41
C PRO A 7 13.84 -15.45 -26.22
N GLN A 8 13.59 -14.73 -27.32
CA GLN A 8 14.67 -14.19 -28.13
C GLN A 8 15.48 -13.19 -27.30
N PRO A 9 16.81 -13.15 -27.46
CA PRO A 9 17.63 -12.14 -26.82
C PRO A 9 17.16 -10.75 -27.31
N LEU A 10 17.08 -9.81 -26.37
CA LEU A 10 16.76 -8.41 -26.66
C LEU A 10 17.74 -7.88 -27.70
N THR A 11 17.21 -7.13 -28.68
CA THR A 11 18.05 -6.36 -29.59
C THR A 11 18.75 -5.23 -28.81
N ASP A 12 19.91 -4.77 -29.29
CA ASP A 12 20.67 -3.71 -28.62
C ASP A 12 19.84 -2.42 -28.42
N ASP A 13 18.91 -2.13 -29.35
CA ASP A 13 17.98 -1.00 -29.28
C ASP A 13 16.90 -1.20 -28.20
N GLU A 14 16.34 -2.40 -28.08
CA GLU A 14 15.36 -2.73 -27.01
C GLU A 14 16.01 -2.76 -25.63
N ALA A 15 17.28 -3.18 -25.55
CA ALA A 15 18.06 -3.11 -24.32
C ALA A 15 18.32 -1.64 -23.90
N ALA A 16 18.67 -0.77 -24.85
CA ALA A 16 18.87 0.66 -24.59
C ALA A 16 17.57 1.38 -24.17
N GLU A 17 16.43 1.03 -24.77
CA GLU A 17 15.13 1.55 -24.32
C GLU A 17 14.73 1.05 -22.94
N LEU A 18 15.02 -0.23 -22.62
CA LEU A 18 14.79 -0.79 -21.29
C LEU A 18 15.66 -0.13 -20.23
N ASP A 19 16.95 0.10 -20.51
CA ASP A 19 17.86 0.79 -19.62
C ASP A 19 17.40 2.24 -19.41
N TYR A 20 16.98 2.94 -20.46
CA TYR A 20 16.40 4.29 -20.36
C TYR A 20 15.11 4.33 -19.52
N LEU A 21 14.21 3.36 -19.70
CA LEU A 21 12.99 3.26 -18.90
C LEU A 21 13.30 2.92 -17.43
N TYR A 22 14.29 2.08 -17.19
CA TYR A 22 14.72 1.69 -15.84
C TYR A 22 15.39 2.86 -15.11
N GLU A 23 16.30 3.57 -15.76
CA GLU A 23 16.98 4.74 -15.18
C GLU A 23 15.98 5.86 -14.81
N ASN A 24 15.00 6.13 -15.69
CA ASN A 24 13.94 7.10 -15.40
C ASN A 24 13.00 6.62 -14.28
N TYR A 25 12.65 5.33 -14.25
CA TYR A 25 11.88 4.75 -13.15
C TYR A 25 12.62 4.86 -11.81
N GLU A 26 13.93 4.59 -11.78
CA GLU A 26 14.75 4.75 -10.59
C GLU A 26 14.91 6.21 -10.18
N ALA A 27 15.02 7.13 -11.13
CA ALA A 27 15.06 8.57 -10.86
C ALA A 27 13.74 9.05 -10.23
N ASP A 28 12.60 8.72 -10.83
CA ASP A 28 11.26 9.06 -10.32
C ASP A 28 11.00 8.45 -8.94
N HIS A 29 11.44 7.19 -8.74
CA HIS A 29 11.31 6.53 -7.45
C HIS A 29 12.20 7.18 -6.38
N ARG A 30 13.42 7.60 -6.73
CA ARG A 30 14.33 8.33 -5.82
C ARG A 30 13.78 9.72 -5.48
N GLU A 31 13.21 10.44 -6.43
CA GLU A 31 12.54 11.73 -6.21
C GLU A 31 11.35 11.58 -5.26
N GLY A 32 10.51 10.55 -5.47
CA GLY A 32 9.40 10.22 -4.58
C GLY A 32 9.85 9.90 -3.15
N GLN A 33 11.00 9.25 -2.98
CA GLN A 33 11.58 8.95 -1.67
C GLN A 33 12.07 10.21 -0.93
N TRP A 34 12.68 11.18 -1.63
CA TRP A 34 13.06 12.47 -1.04
C TRP A 34 11.83 13.28 -0.61
N ALA A 35 10.82 13.34 -1.47
CA ALA A 35 9.59 14.07 -1.19
C ALA A 35 8.90 13.53 0.07
N ASP A 36 8.73 12.21 0.19
CA ASP A 36 8.16 11.56 1.36
C ASP A 36 9.03 11.77 2.62
N ALA A 37 10.35 11.61 2.48
CA ALA A 37 11.28 11.81 3.59
C ALA A 37 11.24 13.24 4.14
N LEU A 38 11.20 14.25 3.26
CA LEU A 38 11.06 15.66 3.64
C LEU A 38 9.67 15.95 4.24
N GLU A 39 8.60 15.33 3.73
CA GLU A 39 7.27 15.44 4.32
C GLU A 39 7.24 14.91 5.76
N TRP A 40 7.84 13.76 6.02
CA TRP A 40 7.93 13.19 7.37
C TRP A 40 8.83 14.01 8.29
N ALA A 41 9.93 14.56 7.78
CA ALA A 41 10.79 15.45 8.52
C ALA A 41 10.03 16.73 8.96
N ARG A 42 9.19 17.30 8.09
CA ARG A 42 8.28 18.41 8.45
C ARG A 42 7.27 18.03 9.55
N LYS A 43 6.87 16.76 9.62
CA LYS A 43 6.01 16.20 10.68
C LYS A 43 6.78 15.79 11.95
N GLY A 44 8.10 15.98 11.97
CA GLY A 44 8.99 15.72 13.10
C GLY A 44 9.60 14.33 13.14
N ASP A 45 9.35 13.48 12.14
CA ASP A 45 10.02 12.18 12.00
C ASP A 45 11.17 12.31 11.00
N PHE A 46 12.38 12.46 11.53
CA PHE A 46 13.60 12.61 10.73
C PHE A 46 14.20 11.27 10.29
N ALA A 47 13.69 10.12 10.77
CA ALA A 47 14.30 8.82 10.48
C ALA A 47 14.39 8.52 8.97
N PRO A 48 13.33 8.75 8.15
CA PRO A 48 13.42 8.53 6.70
C PRO A 48 14.46 9.44 6.03
N LEU A 49 14.54 10.70 6.45
CA LEU A 49 15.50 11.65 5.91
C LEU A 49 16.95 11.23 6.24
N VAL A 50 17.19 10.77 7.47
CA VAL A 50 18.49 10.24 7.88
C VAL A 50 18.87 8.99 7.08
N GLU A 51 17.91 8.11 6.80
CA GLU A 51 18.12 6.92 5.98
C GLU A 51 18.51 7.29 4.54
N CYS A 52 17.79 8.22 3.91
CA CYS A 52 18.13 8.75 2.58
C CYS A 52 19.52 9.39 2.56
N LEU A 53 19.89 10.16 3.58
CA LEU A 53 21.21 10.80 3.68
C LEU A 53 22.38 9.80 3.91
N ARG A 54 22.11 8.63 4.49
CA ARG A 54 23.12 7.59 4.73
C ARG A 54 23.39 6.69 3.53
N ARG A 55 22.45 6.67 2.58
CA ARG A 55 22.54 5.87 1.37
C ARG A 55 23.57 6.48 0.40
N THR A 56 24.53 5.67 -0.03
CA THR A 56 25.59 6.09 -0.96
C THR A 56 25.13 6.13 -2.41
N ASP A 57 24.01 5.48 -2.72
CA ASP A 57 23.35 5.43 -4.03
C ASP A 57 22.32 6.57 -4.25
N PHE A 58 22.20 7.46 -3.28
CA PHE A 58 21.27 8.57 -3.30
C PHE A 58 21.98 9.88 -3.67
N PRO A 59 21.54 10.62 -4.70
CA PRO A 59 22.14 11.88 -5.06
C PRO A 59 21.89 12.91 -3.93
N LEU A 60 22.96 13.24 -3.20
CA LEU A 60 22.95 14.23 -2.12
C LEU A 60 22.76 15.67 -2.64
N ASP A 61 22.85 15.87 -3.96
CA ASP A 61 22.73 17.16 -4.61
C ASP A 61 21.27 17.60 -4.86
N HIS A 62 20.29 16.92 -4.26
CA HIS A 62 18.87 17.27 -4.45
C HIS A 62 18.57 18.69 -3.91
N PRO A 63 18.07 19.63 -4.75
CA PRO A 63 17.91 21.04 -4.37
C PRO A 63 16.99 21.23 -3.16
N ASP A 64 15.90 20.46 -3.07
CA ASP A 64 14.97 20.54 -1.94
C ASP A 64 15.59 20.10 -0.61
N VAL A 65 16.50 19.13 -0.64
CA VAL A 65 17.20 18.65 0.56
C VAL A 65 18.20 19.70 1.01
N ARG A 66 18.94 20.31 0.07
CA ARG A 66 19.86 21.42 0.36
C ARG A 66 19.13 22.61 0.95
N ASN A 67 18.02 23.03 0.34
CA ASN A 67 17.17 24.10 0.87
C ASN A 67 16.63 23.76 2.25
N TRP A 68 16.17 22.52 2.45
CA TRP A 68 15.68 22.07 3.73
C TRP A 68 16.80 22.10 4.79
N LEU A 69 17.98 21.55 4.52
CA LEU A 69 19.11 21.59 5.46
C LEU A 69 19.55 23.04 5.76
N ALA A 70 19.56 23.92 4.76
CA ALA A 70 19.88 25.33 4.93
C ALA A 70 18.86 26.06 5.82
N ASP A 71 17.56 25.82 5.62
CA ASP A 71 16.50 26.35 6.48
C ASP A 71 16.58 25.80 7.91
N GLY A 72 17.02 24.55 8.05
CA GLY A 72 17.29 23.92 9.34
C GLY A 72 18.46 24.57 10.08
N LEU A 73 19.57 24.87 9.39
CA LEU A 73 20.73 25.58 9.95
C LEU A 73 20.43 27.04 10.28
N ALA A 74 19.53 27.68 9.53
CA ALA A 74 19.08 29.04 9.77
C ALA A 74 17.98 29.15 10.85
N ASP A 75 17.70 28.07 11.59
CA ASP A 75 16.63 27.98 12.60
C ASP A 75 15.24 28.41 12.10
N ARG A 76 14.99 28.32 10.78
CA ARG A 76 13.71 28.68 10.17
C ARG A 76 12.63 27.62 10.38
N PHE A 77 13.04 26.41 10.78
CA PHE A 77 12.11 25.35 11.14
C PHE A 77 11.70 25.42 12.60
N LYS A 78 10.41 25.64 12.80
CA LYS A 78 9.79 25.34 14.09
C LYS A 78 9.60 23.83 14.22
N LYS A 79 10.40 23.18 15.06
CA LYS A 79 10.21 21.76 15.40
C LYS A 79 8.77 21.53 15.88
N PRO A 80 8.04 20.55 15.32
CA PRO A 80 6.68 20.27 15.76
C PRO A 80 6.68 19.78 17.21
N ARG A 81 5.71 20.26 18.00
CA ARG A 81 5.57 19.88 19.43
C ARG A 81 5.27 18.40 19.65
N ARG A 82 4.74 17.72 18.63
CA ARG A 82 4.42 16.29 18.65
C ARG A 82 4.87 15.68 17.32
N VAL A 83 5.64 14.60 17.40
CA VAL A 83 6.03 13.81 16.23
C VAL A 83 4.82 12.98 15.78
N LYS A 84 4.42 13.11 14.51
CA LYS A 84 3.38 12.22 13.96
C LYS A 84 3.97 10.82 13.79
N LYS A 85 3.29 9.80 14.33
CA LYS A 85 3.68 8.40 14.12
C LYS A 85 3.39 8.00 12.67
N ARG A 86 4.36 7.36 12.01
CA ARG A 86 4.15 6.74 10.70
C ARG A 86 3.05 5.66 10.79
N PRO A 87 2.14 5.58 9.81
CA PRO A 87 1.29 4.41 9.68
C PRO A 87 2.19 3.19 9.49
N LYS A 88 2.00 2.17 10.33
CA LYS A 88 2.67 0.89 10.13
C LYS A 88 1.88 0.15 9.06
N PHE A 89 2.52 -0.27 7.98
CA PHE A 89 1.86 -1.07 6.97
C PHE A 89 2.12 -2.56 7.22
N ALA A 90 1.10 -3.37 7.05
CA ALA A 90 1.16 -4.82 7.03
C ALA A 90 0.79 -5.30 5.63
N ILE A 91 1.41 -6.39 5.18
CA ILE A 91 1.00 -7.07 3.97
C ILE A 91 -0.26 -7.85 4.29
N PHE A 92 -1.34 -7.58 3.56
CA PHE A 92 -2.57 -8.34 3.63
C PHE A 92 -2.78 -9.08 2.31
N GLU A 93 -3.22 -10.33 2.40
CA GLU A 93 -3.56 -11.18 1.25
C GLU A 93 -5.06 -11.44 1.24
N ASP A 94 -5.72 -11.03 0.17
CA ASP A 94 -7.17 -11.23 0.02
C ASP A 94 -7.55 -12.68 -0.34
N ALA A 95 -8.84 -12.93 -0.53
CA ALA A 95 -9.33 -14.27 -0.88
C ALA A 95 -8.87 -14.74 -2.26
N SER A 96 -8.42 -13.83 -3.13
CA SER A 96 -7.91 -14.12 -4.47
C SER A 96 -6.39 -14.31 -4.53
N GLY A 97 -5.70 -14.24 -3.38
CA GLY A 97 -4.23 -14.32 -3.30
C GLY A 97 -3.52 -13.00 -3.67
N ARG A 98 -4.25 -11.92 -3.92
CA ARG A 98 -3.65 -10.61 -4.21
C ARG A 98 -3.16 -9.97 -2.92
N ARG A 99 -1.93 -9.48 -2.96
CA ARG A 99 -1.27 -8.81 -1.82
C ARG A 99 -1.35 -7.29 -1.95
N PHE A 100 -1.62 -6.62 -0.84
CA PHE A 100 -1.54 -5.16 -0.74
C PHE A 100 -1.06 -4.72 0.63
N TYR A 101 -0.41 -3.54 0.66
CA TYR A 101 0.00 -2.89 1.89
C TYR A 101 -1.20 -2.18 2.51
N LEU A 102 -1.54 -2.56 3.74
CA LEU A 102 -2.63 -2.00 4.51
C LEU A 102 -2.09 -1.38 5.80
N ASP A 103 -2.63 -0.25 6.23
CA ASP A 103 -2.36 0.25 7.57
C ASP A 103 -2.73 -0.82 8.62
N GLN A 104 -1.79 -1.15 9.50
CA GLN A 104 -1.91 -2.17 10.53
C GLN A 104 -3.14 -1.93 11.43
N ARG A 105 -3.58 -0.68 11.58
CA ARG A 105 -4.81 -0.33 12.31
C ARG A 105 -6.07 -0.94 11.69
N HIS A 106 -6.06 -1.16 10.38
CA HIS A 106 -7.18 -1.74 9.65
C HIS A 106 -7.07 -3.26 9.49
N LEU A 107 -5.92 -3.86 9.80
CA LEU A 107 -5.66 -5.30 9.58
C LEU A 107 -6.75 -6.19 10.20
N LYS A 108 -7.09 -5.94 11.47
CA LYS A 108 -8.13 -6.70 12.17
C LYS A 108 -9.50 -6.63 11.49
N ILE A 109 -9.82 -5.47 10.89
CA ILE A 109 -11.09 -5.28 10.18
C ILE A 109 -11.10 -6.09 8.89
N PHE A 110 -9.99 -6.07 8.16
CA PHE A 110 -9.86 -6.82 6.91
C PHE A 110 -9.83 -8.34 7.13
N GLU A 111 -9.19 -8.81 8.20
CA GLU A 111 -9.23 -10.21 8.61
C GLU A 111 -10.65 -10.66 8.96
N ALA A 112 -11.40 -9.86 9.73
CA ALA A 112 -12.81 -10.12 10.04
C ALA A 112 -13.69 -10.14 8.78
N MET A 113 -13.49 -9.21 7.85
CA MET A 113 -14.21 -9.18 6.57
C MET A 113 -13.88 -10.39 5.69
N LYS A 114 -12.61 -10.82 5.67
CA LYS A 114 -12.18 -12.03 4.95
C LYS A 114 -12.84 -13.27 5.53
N LEU A 115 -12.81 -13.41 6.85
CA LEU A 115 -13.44 -14.54 7.55
C LEU A 115 -14.96 -14.55 7.33
N TYR A 116 -15.61 -13.39 7.37
CA TYR A 116 -17.03 -13.26 7.04
C TYR A 116 -17.33 -13.82 5.65
N ALA A 117 -16.60 -13.35 4.62
CA ALA A 117 -16.79 -13.80 3.25
C ALA A 117 -16.57 -15.32 3.08
N GLN A 118 -15.63 -15.91 3.83
CA GLN A 118 -15.40 -17.35 3.83
C GLN A 118 -16.51 -18.16 4.50
N LEU A 119 -17.19 -17.60 5.50
CA LEU A 119 -18.19 -18.29 6.31
C LEU A 119 -19.63 -18.16 5.78
N VAL A 120 -19.97 -17.05 5.11
CA VAL A 120 -21.30 -16.82 4.49
C VAL A 120 -21.80 -18.01 3.66
N PRO A 121 -20.99 -18.64 2.77
CA PRO A 121 -21.40 -19.80 1.98
C PRO A 121 -21.96 -20.96 2.82
N SER A 122 -21.37 -21.16 4.00
CA SER A 122 -21.59 -22.33 4.83
C SER A 122 -22.61 -22.10 5.95
N LEU A 123 -22.69 -20.88 6.48
CA LEU A 123 -23.44 -20.57 7.70
C LEU A 123 -24.60 -19.59 7.46
N GLY A 124 -24.65 -18.94 6.29
CA GLY A 124 -25.53 -17.79 6.06
C GLY A 124 -25.03 -16.51 6.74
N GLU A 125 -25.62 -15.37 6.37
CA GLU A 125 -25.11 -14.03 6.71
C GLU A 125 -25.04 -13.79 8.23
N ASP A 126 -26.13 -14.06 8.96
CA ASP A 126 -26.21 -13.75 10.40
C ASP A 126 -25.23 -14.58 11.25
N ALA A 127 -25.09 -15.88 10.95
CA ALA A 127 -24.18 -16.76 11.69
C ALA A 127 -22.71 -16.51 11.29
N ALA A 128 -22.45 -16.18 10.03
CA ALA A 128 -21.13 -15.75 9.57
C ALA A 128 -20.71 -14.43 10.25
N LEU A 129 -21.62 -13.46 10.37
CA LEU A 129 -21.37 -12.17 11.01
C LEU A 129 -21.07 -12.31 12.51
N LYS A 130 -21.81 -13.18 13.21
CA LYS A 130 -21.53 -13.50 14.62
C LYS A 130 -20.18 -14.18 14.83
N SER A 131 -19.77 -15.03 13.89
CA SER A 131 -18.52 -15.80 13.97
C SER A 131 -17.30 -14.97 13.57
N ALA A 132 -17.44 -14.09 12.58
CA ALA A 132 -16.33 -13.34 12.00
C ALA A 132 -15.96 -12.05 12.75
N LYS A 133 -16.84 -11.53 13.61
CA LYS A 133 -16.65 -10.23 14.29
C LYS A 133 -15.41 -10.15 15.18
N GLY A 134 -14.83 -11.26 15.65
CA GLY A 134 -13.67 -11.21 16.55
C GLY A 134 -13.90 -10.28 17.76
N SER A 135 -13.09 -9.22 17.89
CA SER A 135 -13.18 -8.25 18.99
C SER A 135 -14.15 -7.08 18.76
N MET A 136 -14.79 -6.98 17.59
CA MET A 136 -15.81 -5.96 17.30
C MET A 136 -17.22 -6.52 17.49
N THR A 137 -18.20 -5.62 17.56
CA THR A 137 -19.62 -5.99 17.52
C THR A 137 -20.03 -6.42 16.12
N SER A 138 -21.15 -7.15 16.04
CA SER A 138 -21.76 -7.56 14.78
C SER A 138 -22.16 -6.34 13.94
N GLU A 139 -22.78 -5.34 14.56
CA GLU A 139 -23.12 -4.07 13.93
C GLU A 139 -21.91 -3.32 13.36
N GLU A 140 -20.79 -3.27 14.11
CA GLU A 140 -19.55 -2.63 13.64
C GLU A 140 -18.99 -3.31 12.39
N LEU A 141 -18.91 -4.64 12.39
CA LEU A 141 -18.48 -5.41 11.22
C LEU A 141 -19.43 -5.16 10.04
N HIS A 142 -20.75 -5.17 10.29
CA HIS A 142 -21.74 -4.92 9.25
C HIS A 142 -21.57 -3.52 8.63
N GLN A 143 -21.33 -2.49 9.45
CA GLN A 143 -21.05 -1.15 8.94
C GLN A 143 -19.78 -1.09 8.11
N HIS A 144 -18.73 -1.83 8.49
CA HIS A 144 -17.49 -1.88 7.72
C HIS A 144 -17.65 -2.58 6.36
N LEU A 145 -18.44 -3.65 6.31
CA LEU A 145 -18.78 -4.35 5.06
C LEU A 145 -19.52 -3.45 4.06
N ARG A 146 -20.29 -2.45 4.54
CA ARG A 146 -21.02 -1.49 3.69
C ARG A 146 -20.19 -0.27 3.23
N ARG A 147 -18.97 -0.06 3.75
CA ARG A 147 -18.19 1.15 3.43
C ARG A 147 -17.48 1.04 2.08
N PRO A 148 -17.44 2.13 1.29
CA PRO A 148 -16.69 2.16 0.04
C PRO A 148 -15.18 2.05 0.28
N ARG A 149 -14.47 1.42 -0.68
CA ARG A 149 -13.02 1.12 -0.60
C ARG A 149 -12.14 2.34 -0.38
N SER A 150 -12.54 3.49 -0.93
CA SER A 150 -11.83 4.76 -0.79
C SER A 150 -11.68 5.20 0.68
N ARG A 151 -12.62 4.83 1.56
CA ARG A 151 -12.52 5.10 3.01
C ARG A 151 -11.39 4.33 3.70
N TRP A 152 -10.84 3.31 3.05
CA TRP A 152 -9.79 2.46 3.61
C TRP A 152 -8.39 2.82 3.10
N ALA A 153 -8.25 3.95 2.39
CA ALA A 153 -7.02 4.33 1.68
C ALA A 153 -6.54 3.26 0.67
N LEU A 154 -7.43 2.37 0.24
CA LEU A 154 -7.17 1.46 -0.86
C LEU A 154 -7.41 2.20 -2.17
N ARG A 155 -6.50 2.05 -3.15
CA ARG A 155 -6.68 2.64 -4.47
C ARG A 155 -8.05 2.25 -5.01
N PRO A 156 -8.84 3.21 -5.55
CA PRO A 156 -10.05 2.87 -6.28
C PRO A 156 -9.62 2.00 -7.47
N VAL A 157 -9.90 0.71 -7.40
CA VAL A 157 -9.83 -0.14 -8.58
C VAL A 157 -11.03 0.31 -9.42
N LYS A 158 -10.85 0.60 -10.72
CA LYS A 158 -11.99 0.60 -11.65
C LYS A 158 -12.76 -0.70 -11.35
N ASP A 159 -14.06 -0.58 -11.19
CA ASP A 159 -14.91 -1.60 -10.57
C ASP A 159 -14.77 -2.98 -11.26
N ASP A 160 -13.76 -3.75 -10.88
CA ASP A 160 -13.49 -5.10 -11.40
C ASP A 160 -14.23 -6.16 -10.56
N GLY A 161 -15.21 -5.72 -9.76
CA GLY A 161 -15.98 -6.59 -8.88
C GLY A 161 -15.11 -7.25 -7.83
N MET A 162 -14.24 -6.56 -7.07
CA MET A 162 -13.39 -7.24 -6.08
C MET A 162 -14.21 -7.85 -4.92
N LEU A 163 -15.28 -7.18 -4.48
CA LEU A 163 -16.24 -7.77 -3.54
C LEU A 163 -17.07 -8.84 -4.25
N GLU A 164 -17.55 -8.57 -5.46
CA GLU A 164 -18.24 -9.58 -6.27
C GLU A 164 -17.38 -10.81 -6.55
N ARG A 165 -16.04 -10.73 -6.68
CA ARG A 165 -15.11 -11.85 -6.84
C ARG A 165 -14.78 -12.53 -5.51
N MET A 166 -14.79 -11.79 -4.40
CA MET A 166 -14.82 -12.38 -3.06
C MET A 166 -16.12 -13.16 -2.81
N PHE A 167 -17.24 -12.78 -3.45
CA PHE A 167 -18.56 -13.41 -3.32
C PHE A 167 -18.98 -14.33 -4.49
N ALA A 168 -18.33 -14.27 -5.66
CA ALA A 168 -18.68 -15.06 -6.86
C ALA A 168 -17.98 -16.41 -6.89
N GLY A 169 -16.97 -16.61 -6.04
CA GLY A 169 -16.44 -17.95 -5.73
C GLY A 169 -17.35 -18.76 -4.79
N VAL A 170 -18.47 -18.17 -4.34
CA VAL A 170 -19.45 -18.81 -3.47
C VAL A 170 -20.57 -19.41 -4.32
N PRO A 171 -20.69 -20.75 -4.43
CA PRO A 171 -21.83 -21.34 -5.12
C PRO A 171 -23.12 -20.97 -4.36
N GLY A 172 -23.97 -20.16 -5.00
CA GLY A 172 -25.33 -19.85 -4.51
C GLY A 172 -25.70 -18.37 -4.41
N VAL A 173 -24.76 -17.44 -4.58
CA VAL A 173 -25.09 -16.00 -4.57
C VAL A 173 -25.28 -15.53 -6.02
N LYS A 174 -26.54 -15.30 -6.42
CA LYS A 174 -26.86 -14.60 -7.67
C LYS A 174 -26.67 -13.09 -7.48
N PRO A 175 -26.30 -12.37 -8.56
CA PRO A 175 -26.02 -10.93 -8.53
C PRO A 175 -27.21 -10.11 -8.04
#